data_AF-A0A6M8PUG3-F1
#
_entry.id   AF-A0A6M8PUG3-F1
#
_cell.length_a   1.000
_cell.length_b   1.000
_cell.length_c   1.000
_cell.angle_alpha   90.00
_cell.angle_beta   90.00
_cell.angle_gamma   90.00
#
_symmetry.space_group_name_H-M   'P 1'
#
loop_
_entity.id
_entity.type
_entity.pdbx_description
1 polymer ?
#
loop_
_entity_poly.entity_id
_entity_poly.type
_entity_poly.pdbx_seq_one_letter_code
_entity_poly.pdbx_strand_id
1 'polypeptide(L)'
;REGMVDEKKELWTTKLRDLRLWASYRGQTLTRTVRGMMYYYRALKMLAFLDSACEMDIREGSVELGSMRHDDSIGGLSSERSQSSRRLSRADSSVSMLFKGHEYGTALMKFTYVVACQIYGAQKAKKDPHAEEILYLMKNNEALRVAYVDEVPTGRDEKDYYSVLVKYDQKLEREVEIYRVKLPGPLKLGEGKPENQNHAFIFTRGDAVQTIDMNQDNYFEEALKMRNLLEEFKLYYGIRKPTILGVREHIFTGSVSSLAWFMSAQEMSFVTLGQRVLANPLKIRMHYGHPDVFDRFWFLTRGGISKASKVINISEDIFAGFNCTLRGGNVTHHEYIQVGKGRDVGLNQISMFEAKVASGNGEQVLSRDVYRLGHRLDFFRMLSFFYTTVGFFFNTMMIVLTVYAFLWGRLYLALSG
;
A
#
# COMPACT_ATOMS: atom_id res chain seq x y z
N ARG A 1 43.93 -12.88 1.26
CA ARG A 1 42.71 -13.25 2.02
C ARG A 1 42.66 -12.52 3.38
N GLU A 2 43.27 -11.33 3.52
CA GLU A 2 43.40 -10.61 4.80
C GLU A 2 42.56 -9.32 4.90
N GLY A 3 41.90 -8.86 3.83
CA GLY A 3 41.06 -7.65 3.87
C GLY A 3 39.62 -7.85 4.37
N MET A 4 39.17 -9.10 4.62
CA MET A 4 37.76 -9.40 4.93
C MET A 4 37.41 -9.46 6.43
N VAL A 5 38.40 -9.37 7.33
CA VAL A 5 38.16 -9.57 8.78
C VAL A 5 37.71 -8.27 9.45
N ASP A 6 38.35 -7.14 9.12
CA ASP A 6 37.95 -5.82 9.62
C ASP A 6 36.62 -5.34 9.01
N GLU A 7 36.38 -5.66 7.73
CA GLU A 7 35.11 -5.32 7.07
C GLU A 7 33.91 -5.95 7.77
N LYS A 8 34.01 -7.19 8.26
CA LYS A 8 32.89 -7.83 8.99
C LYS A 8 32.56 -7.08 10.29
N LYS A 9 33.58 -6.66 11.04
CA LYS A 9 33.37 -5.93 12.31
C LYS A 9 32.80 -4.55 12.04
N GLU A 10 33.24 -3.88 10.99
CA GLU A 10 32.71 -2.59 10.54
C GLU A 10 31.27 -2.71 10.00
N LEU A 11 30.94 -3.82 9.31
CA LEU A 11 29.62 -4.08 8.76
C LEU A 11 28.54 -4.18 9.85
N TRP A 12 28.86 -4.85 10.95
CA TRP A 12 27.93 -5.08 12.06
C TRP A 12 27.94 -3.97 13.13
N THR A 13 28.86 -3.01 13.05
CA THR A 13 28.94 -1.87 13.98
C THR A 13 28.55 -0.57 13.29
N THR A 14 29.39 -0.05 12.39
CA THR A 14 29.22 1.27 11.75
C THR A 14 28.23 1.24 10.59
N LYS A 15 28.22 0.17 9.78
CA LYS A 15 27.38 0.06 8.57
C LYS A 15 26.11 -0.78 8.77
N LEU A 16 25.78 -1.12 10.02
CA LEU A 16 24.66 -2.02 10.34
C LEU A 16 23.33 -1.49 9.78
N ARG A 17 23.10 -0.18 9.89
CA ARG A 17 21.88 0.45 9.37
C ARG A 17 21.85 0.44 7.83
N ASP A 18 22.97 0.71 7.17
CA ASP A 18 23.05 0.65 5.71
C ASP A 18 22.83 -0.78 5.20
N LEU A 19 23.36 -1.78 5.90
CA LEU A 19 23.09 -3.20 5.62
C LEU A 19 21.60 -3.53 5.80
N ARG A 20 20.98 -3.08 6.89
CA ARG A 20 19.52 -3.26 7.13
C ARG A 20 18.69 -2.61 6.02
N LEU A 21 19.06 -1.39 5.59
CA LEU A 21 18.38 -0.70 4.49
C LEU A 21 18.58 -1.44 3.15
N TRP A 22 19.81 -1.88 2.86
CA TRP A 22 20.15 -2.66 1.67
C TRP A 22 19.33 -3.94 1.58
N ALA A 23 19.16 -4.64 2.71
CA ALA A 23 18.33 -5.84 2.82
C ALA A 23 16.84 -5.49 2.72
N SER A 24 16.40 -4.44 3.42
CA SER A 24 15.02 -3.96 3.44
C SER A 24 14.52 -3.58 2.04
N TYR A 25 15.38 -3.02 1.20
CA TYR A 25 15.05 -2.68 -0.18
C TYR A 25 15.01 -3.87 -1.13
N ARG A 26 15.60 -5.02 -0.77
CA ARG A 26 15.54 -6.27 -1.55
C ARG A 26 14.44 -7.21 -1.06
N GLY A 27 14.08 -7.12 0.22
CA GLY A 27 12.87 -7.73 0.77
C GLY A 27 11.65 -6.81 0.61
N GLN A 28 10.51 -7.27 1.13
CA GLN A 28 9.31 -6.47 1.25
C GLN A 28 9.10 -6.07 2.72
N THR A 29 9.65 -4.91 3.08
CA THR A 29 9.64 -4.36 4.44
C THR A 29 8.96 -2.98 4.46
N LEU A 30 8.55 -2.51 5.65
CA LEU A 30 7.96 -1.19 5.83
C LEU A 30 8.82 -0.07 5.22
N THR A 31 10.14 -0.15 5.36
CA THR A 31 11.08 0.83 4.78
C THR A 31 10.95 0.93 3.26
N ARG A 32 10.80 -0.21 2.57
CA ARG A 32 10.61 -0.24 1.12
C ARG A 32 9.29 0.43 0.73
N THR A 33 8.21 0.08 1.42
CA THR A 33 6.87 0.68 1.24
C THR A 33 6.90 2.19 1.46
N VAL A 34 7.50 2.65 2.56
CA VAL A 34 7.66 4.08 2.85
C VAL A 34 8.43 4.76 1.74
N ARG A 35 9.55 4.20 1.28
CA ARG A 35 10.31 4.76 0.15
C ARG A 35 9.45 4.87 -1.10
N GLY A 36 8.72 3.82 -1.45
CA GLY A 36 7.81 3.79 -2.59
C GLY A 36 6.75 4.88 -2.50
N MET A 37 6.00 4.94 -1.40
CA MET A 37 4.93 5.94 -1.24
C MET A 37 5.46 7.37 -1.15
N MET A 38 6.69 7.57 -0.68
CA MET A 38 7.34 8.88 -0.68
C MET A 38 7.71 9.37 -2.09
N TYR A 39 7.61 8.54 -3.14
CA TYR A 39 7.66 9.04 -4.51
C TYR A 39 6.51 9.98 -4.86
N TYR A 40 5.33 9.88 -4.24
CA TYR A 40 4.28 10.89 -4.41
C TYR A 40 4.73 12.26 -3.92
N TYR A 41 5.38 12.33 -2.75
CA TYR A 41 5.95 13.57 -2.23
C TYR A 41 7.01 14.15 -3.18
N ARG A 42 7.92 13.30 -3.68
CA ARG A 42 8.96 13.71 -4.63
C ARG A 42 8.38 14.18 -5.97
N ALA A 43 7.38 13.47 -6.48
CA ALA A 43 6.68 13.83 -7.72
C ALA A 43 5.98 15.19 -7.57
N LEU A 44 5.31 15.43 -6.44
CA LEU A 44 4.68 16.73 -6.15
C LEU A 44 5.70 17.87 -6.03
N LYS A 45 6.86 17.64 -5.40
CA LYS A 45 7.94 18.63 -5.37
C LYS A 45 8.42 18.97 -6.78
N MET A 46 8.68 17.96 -7.60
CA MET A 46 9.10 18.16 -8.99
C MET A 46 8.04 18.91 -9.80
N LEU A 47 6.76 18.54 -9.67
CA LEU A 47 5.68 19.25 -10.36
C LEU A 47 5.55 20.70 -9.87
N ALA A 48 5.64 20.95 -8.56
CA ALA A 48 5.61 22.30 -8.02
C ALA A 48 6.79 23.16 -8.49
N PHE A 49 7.97 22.57 -8.66
CA PHE A 49 9.11 23.24 -9.29
C PHE A 49 8.79 23.59 -10.73
N LEU A 50 8.36 22.61 -11.55
CA LEU A 50 8.05 22.82 -12.96
C LEU A 50 6.95 23.87 -13.20
N ASP A 51 5.95 23.95 -12.31
CA ASP A 51 4.89 24.96 -12.38
C ASP A 51 5.41 26.40 -12.12
N SER A 52 6.56 26.53 -11.45
CA SER A 52 7.14 27.82 -11.03
C SER A 52 8.44 28.20 -11.76
N ALA A 53 9.09 27.24 -12.40
CA ALA A 53 10.38 27.39 -13.04
C ALA A 53 10.24 28.17 -14.36
N CYS A 54 11.19 29.06 -14.65
CA CYS A 54 11.25 29.69 -15.96
C CYS A 54 11.82 28.72 -17.01
N GLU A 55 11.63 29.00 -18.31
CA GLU A 55 12.19 28.15 -19.37
C GLU A 55 13.71 28.00 -19.28
N MET A 56 14.43 29.01 -18.76
CA MET A 56 15.87 28.93 -18.52
C MET A 56 16.22 27.97 -17.38
N ASP A 57 15.52 28.06 -16.24
CA ASP A 57 15.70 27.15 -15.09
C ASP A 57 15.47 25.68 -15.50
N ILE A 58 14.48 25.44 -16.36
CA ILE A 58 14.18 24.10 -16.89
C ILE A 58 15.31 23.60 -17.80
N ARG A 59 15.83 24.47 -18.69
CA ARG A 59 16.93 24.12 -19.60
C ARG A 59 18.23 23.85 -18.85
N GLU A 60 18.61 24.69 -17.90
CA GLU A 60 19.81 24.49 -17.08
C GLU A 60 19.73 23.19 -16.28
N GLY A 61 18.59 22.92 -15.62
CA GLY A 61 18.38 21.65 -14.93
C GLY A 61 18.46 20.43 -15.84
N SER A 62 17.98 20.54 -17.09
CA SER A 62 18.07 19.44 -18.08
C SER A 62 19.50 19.18 -18.56
N VAL A 63 20.34 20.23 -18.64
CA VAL A 63 21.75 20.13 -19.02
C VAL A 63 22.56 19.49 -17.89
N GLU A 64 22.29 19.83 -16.63
CA GLU A 64 22.91 19.18 -15.47
C GLU A 64 22.54 17.69 -15.37
N LEU A 65 21.30 17.31 -15.69
CA LEU A 65 20.88 15.91 -15.76
C LEU A 65 21.51 15.15 -16.94
N GLY A 66 21.78 15.84 -18.05
CA GLY A 66 22.39 15.28 -19.25
C GLY A 66 23.91 15.10 -19.15
N SER A 67 24.63 16.03 -18.54
CA SER A 67 26.09 15.96 -18.38
C SER A 67 26.53 14.80 -17.49
N MET A 68 25.69 14.39 -16.52
CA MET A 68 25.95 13.23 -15.66
C MET A 68 25.87 11.88 -16.38
N ARG A 69 25.22 11.79 -17.55
CA ARG A 69 25.18 10.53 -18.33
C ARG A 69 26.46 10.26 -19.12
N HIS A 70 27.37 11.24 -19.20
CA HIS A 70 28.57 11.13 -20.05
C HIS A 70 29.84 10.71 -19.30
N ASP A 71 29.80 10.60 -17.96
CA ASP A 71 30.98 10.30 -17.13
C ASP A 71 31.19 8.80 -16.81
N ASP A 72 30.31 7.91 -17.31
CA ASP A 72 30.40 6.46 -17.09
C ASP A 72 31.06 5.67 -18.25
N SER A 73 31.74 6.32 -19.20
CA SER A 73 32.46 5.62 -20.28
C SER A 73 33.91 6.11 -20.52
N ILE A 74 34.85 5.33 -19.98
CA ILE A 74 36.20 4.98 -20.51
C ILE A 74 37.22 6.12 -20.73
N GLY A 75 38.20 6.19 -19.81
CA GLY A 75 39.65 6.17 -20.11
C GLY A 75 40.37 7.45 -20.51
N GLY A 76 41.21 8.01 -19.61
CA GLY A 76 42.21 9.02 -19.96
C GLY A 76 42.99 9.57 -18.75
N LEU A 77 44.31 9.60 -18.86
CA LEU A 77 45.31 9.84 -17.82
C LEU A 77 45.46 11.33 -17.41
N SER A 78 45.81 11.55 -16.13
CA SER A 78 46.50 12.71 -15.51
C SER A 78 45.81 14.09 -15.45
N SER A 79 45.58 14.57 -14.21
CA SER A 79 46.36 15.67 -13.62
C SER A 79 45.97 15.87 -12.14
N GLU A 80 46.99 16.02 -11.29
CA GLU A 80 46.88 16.25 -9.85
C GLU A 80 46.23 17.60 -9.53
N ARG A 81 45.22 17.60 -8.65
CA ARG A 81 45.05 18.68 -7.67
C ARG A 81 44.28 18.24 -6.42
N SER A 82 44.86 18.65 -5.31
CA SER A 82 44.63 18.32 -3.91
C SER A 82 43.22 18.50 -3.35
N GLN A 83 42.82 17.51 -2.54
CA GLN A 83 42.06 17.54 -1.28
C GLN A 83 40.96 18.61 -1.09
N SER A 84 39.71 18.13 -1.08
CA SER A 84 38.79 18.47 0.01
C SER A 84 38.05 17.21 0.47
N SER A 85 38.09 16.97 1.78
CA SER A 85 37.49 15.82 2.46
C SER A 85 35.96 15.93 2.47
N ARG A 86 35.31 15.57 1.35
CA ARG A 86 33.86 15.34 1.35
C ARG A 86 33.58 13.94 1.87
N ARG A 87 33.15 13.87 3.14
CA ARG A 87 32.51 12.69 3.71
C ARG A 87 31.42 12.22 2.75
N LEU A 88 31.50 10.94 2.36
CA LEU A 88 30.49 10.24 1.57
C LEU A 88 29.19 10.14 2.39
N SER A 89 28.35 11.17 2.35
CA SER A 89 26.94 11.08 2.73
C SER A 89 26.11 11.04 1.46
N ARG A 90 25.43 9.90 1.28
CA ARG A 90 24.18 9.65 0.53
C ARG A 90 23.88 10.64 -0.59
N ALA A 91 23.89 10.15 -1.82
CA ALA A 91 23.42 10.82 -3.03
C ALA A 91 22.07 11.55 -2.79
N ASP A 92 22.13 12.83 -2.48
CA ASP A 92 21.07 13.77 -2.80
C ASP A 92 21.01 13.82 -4.32
N SER A 93 19.86 13.49 -4.92
CA SER A 93 19.70 13.65 -6.36
C SER A 93 19.95 15.12 -6.70
N SER A 94 20.73 15.42 -7.73
CA SER A 94 21.02 16.78 -8.22
C SER A 94 19.76 17.65 -8.38
N VAL A 95 18.61 17.04 -8.67
CA VAL A 95 17.27 17.66 -8.67
C VAL A 95 16.94 18.42 -7.37
N SER A 96 17.50 18.01 -6.24
CA SER A 96 17.25 18.65 -4.95
C SER A 96 17.88 20.05 -4.83
N MET A 97 18.92 20.36 -5.61
CA MET A 97 19.58 21.67 -5.61
C MET A 97 18.79 22.74 -6.36
N LEU A 98 17.80 22.35 -7.17
CA LEU A 98 16.98 23.28 -7.97
C LEU A 98 15.77 23.85 -7.21
N PHE A 99 15.43 23.32 -6.04
CA PHE A 99 14.23 23.73 -5.30
C PHE A 99 14.44 25.04 -4.51
N LYS A 100 13.56 26.02 -4.74
CA LYS A 100 13.59 27.36 -4.11
C LYS A 100 12.89 27.39 -2.73
N GLY A 101 12.46 26.25 -2.21
CA GLY A 101 11.91 26.06 -0.86
C GLY A 101 10.38 26.04 -0.79
N HIS A 102 9.68 26.74 -1.69
CA HIS A 102 8.21 26.74 -1.72
C HIS A 102 7.63 25.39 -2.18
N GLU A 103 8.38 24.59 -2.92
CA GLU A 103 7.95 23.29 -3.46
C GLU A 103 7.72 22.28 -2.33
N TYR A 104 8.51 22.37 -1.27
CA TYR A 104 8.35 21.55 -0.06
C TYR A 104 7.01 21.84 0.61
N GLY A 105 6.69 23.13 0.81
CA GLY A 105 5.41 23.56 1.38
C GLY A 105 4.23 23.08 0.54
N THR A 106 4.28 23.28 -0.78
CA THR A 106 3.23 22.83 -1.70
C THR A 106 3.04 21.31 -1.67
N ALA A 107 4.13 20.54 -1.68
CA ALA A 107 4.05 19.09 -1.62
C ALA A 107 3.48 18.59 -0.29
N LEU A 108 3.87 19.18 0.84
CA LEU A 108 3.33 18.82 2.17
C LEU A 108 1.87 19.21 2.36
N MET A 109 1.40 20.27 1.70
CA MET A 109 -0.03 20.64 1.70
C MET A 109 -0.88 19.66 0.90
N LYS A 110 -0.33 19.08 -0.17
CA LYS A 110 -1.04 18.18 -1.09
C LYS A 110 -0.92 16.70 -0.73
N PHE A 111 0.10 16.30 0.02
CA PHE A 111 0.34 14.90 0.36
C PHE A 111 0.78 14.72 1.81
N THR A 112 0.19 13.73 2.47
CA THR A 112 0.59 13.26 3.79
C THR A 112 0.47 11.75 3.80
N TYR A 113 1.48 11.07 4.33
CA TYR A 113 1.50 9.61 4.44
C TYR A 113 1.34 9.21 5.90
N VAL A 114 0.26 8.51 6.23
CA VAL A 114 -0.04 8.06 7.60
C VAL A 114 0.19 6.56 7.69
N VAL A 115 1.15 6.15 8.50
CA VAL A 115 1.40 4.74 8.83
C VAL A 115 0.68 4.42 10.14
N ALA A 116 -0.26 3.48 10.10
CA ALA A 116 -0.94 2.98 11.29
C ALA A 116 -0.12 1.85 11.92
N CYS A 117 0.41 2.08 13.12
CA CYS A 117 1.13 1.10 13.92
C CYS A 117 0.58 1.13 15.36
N GLN A 118 -0.50 0.38 15.61
CA GLN A 118 -1.19 0.37 16.91
C GLN A 118 -0.26 0.18 18.12
N ILE A 119 0.81 -0.62 18.00
CA ILE A 119 1.71 -0.96 19.12
C ILE A 119 2.88 0.01 19.32
N TYR A 120 3.01 1.05 18.48
CA TYR A 120 4.19 1.93 18.51
C TYR A 120 4.39 2.60 19.87
N GLY A 121 3.32 3.06 20.53
CA GLY A 121 3.39 3.65 21.88
C GLY A 121 3.96 2.67 22.92
N ALA A 122 3.50 1.42 22.90
CA ALA A 122 4.01 0.38 23.78
C ALA A 122 5.47 0.01 23.47
N GLN A 123 5.85 -0.04 22.19
CA GLN A 123 7.23 -0.27 21.76
C GLN A 123 8.16 0.85 22.24
N LYS A 124 7.72 2.11 22.17
CA LYS A 124 8.46 3.25 22.72
C LYS A 124 8.67 3.14 24.23
N ALA A 125 7.61 2.84 24.98
CA ALA A 125 7.69 2.68 26.43
C ALA A 125 8.68 1.57 26.84
N LYS A 126 8.75 0.49 26.05
CA LYS A 126 9.65 -0.65 26.26
C LYS A 126 11.07 -0.45 25.70
N LYS A 127 11.36 0.68 25.04
CA LYS A 127 12.62 0.91 24.31
C LYS A 127 12.93 -0.20 23.30
N ASP A 128 11.90 -0.67 22.60
CA ASP A 128 12.03 -1.67 21.54
C ASP A 128 12.79 -1.06 20.33
N PRO A 129 13.83 -1.73 19.79
CA PRO A 129 14.54 -1.27 18.60
C PRO A 129 13.64 -0.93 17.40
N HIS A 130 12.48 -1.59 17.26
CA HIS A 130 11.52 -1.29 16.19
C HIS A 130 10.97 0.14 16.30
N ALA A 131 10.80 0.66 17.52
CA ALA A 131 10.35 2.04 17.71
C ALA A 131 11.41 3.05 17.25
N GLU A 132 12.69 2.74 17.43
CA GLU A 132 13.79 3.58 16.94
C GLU A 132 13.88 3.58 15.41
N GLU A 133 13.62 2.43 14.77
CA GLU A 133 13.58 2.34 13.31
C GLU A 133 12.37 3.09 12.72
N ILE A 134 11.20 3.03 13.35
CA ILE A 134 10.03 3.85 12.97
C ILE A 134 10.33 5.34 13.15
N LEU A 135 10.95 5.73 14.26
CA LEU A 135 11.39 7.11 14.49
C LEU A 135 12.39 7.56 13.42
N TYR A 136 13.34 6.70 13.06
CA TYR A 136 14.28 6.96 11.97
C TYR A 136 13.54 7.16 10.63
N LEU A 137 12.51 6.37 10.33
CA LEU A 137 11.70 6.59 9.13
C LEU A 137 10.99 7.96 9.16
N MET A 138 10.42 8.36 10.29
CA MET A 138 9.81 9.69 10.44
C MET A 138 10.83 10.83 10.29
N LYS A 139 12.03 10.67 10.85
CA LYS A 139 13.14 11.62 10.72
C LYS A 139 13.55 11.85 9.26
N ASN A 140 13.55 10.79 8.45
CA ASN A 140 14.02 10.88 7.06
C ASN A 140 12.90 11.17 6.05
N ASN A 141 11.64 11.17 6.46
CA ASN A 141 10.51 11.36 5.56
C ASN A 141 9.54 12.40 6.13
N GLU A 142 9.68 13.64 5.69
CA GLU A 142 8.96 14.79 6.25
C GLU A 142 7.43 14.70 6.12
N ALA A 143 6.93 14.06 5.06
CA ALA A 143 5.49 13.85 4.86
C ALA A 143 4.92 12.66 5.66
N LEU A 144 5.79 11.84 6.29
CA LEU A 144 5.38 10.67 7.06
C LEU A 144 4.86 11.06 8.43
N ARG A 145 3.75 10.43 8.82
CA ARG A 145 3.13 10.51 10.14
C ARG A 145 2.91 9.08 10.64
N VAL A 146 2.92 8.90 11.95
CA VAL A 146 2.61 7.60 12.56
C VAL A 146 1.39 7.76 13.45
N ALA A 147 0.38 6.92 13.22
CA ALA A 147 -0.78 6.80 14.07
C ALA A 147 -0.65 5.54 14.92
N TYR A 148 -0.89 5.63 16.22
CA TYR A 148 -0.83 4.49 17.14
C TYR A 148 -1.92 4.57 18.21
N VAL A 149 -2.05 3.51 19.01
CA VAL A 149 -2.98 3.46 20.14
C VAL A 149 -2.21 3.56 21.45
N ASP A 150 -2.63 4.50 22.28
CA ASP A 150 -2.11 4.70 23.63
C ASP A 150 -3.11 4.14 24.65
N GLU A 151 -2.61 3.36 25.62
CA GLU A 151 -3.41 2.76 26.69
C GLU A 151 -2.99 3.36 28.03
N VAL A 152 -3.88 4.14 28.65
CA VAL A 152 -3.61 4.83 29.92
C VAL A 152 -4.41 4.17 31.04
N PRO A 153 -3.76 3.60 32.09
CA PRO A 153 -4.46 3.00 33.21
C PRO A 153 -5.11 4.07 34.10
N THR A 154 -6.39 3.90 34.44
CA THR A 154 -7.17 4.84 35.28
C THR A 154 -7.36 4.39 36.73
N GLY A 155 -6.67 3.31 37.15
CA GLY A 155 -6.55 2.92 38.57
C GLY A 155 -7.59 1.93 39.10
N ARG A 156 -8.53 1.44 38.27
CA ARG A 156 -9.54 0.42 38.63
C ARG A 156 -9.64 -0.72 37.61
N ASP A 157 -8.50 -1.19 37.11
CA ASP A 157 -8.41 -2.18 36.02
C ASP A 157 -9.01 -1.73 34.67
N GLU A 158 -9.59 -0.53 34.64
CA GLU A 158 -10.02 0.18 33.43
C GLU A 158 -8.84 0.88 32.76
N LYS A 159 -8.89 0.90 31.43
CA LYS A 159 -7.93 1.58 30.57
C LYS A 159 -8.68 2.56 29.69
N ASP A 160 -8.17 3.78 29.65
CA ASP A 160 -8.56 4.73 28.62
C ASP A 160 -7.71 4.48 27.36
N TYR A 161 -8.38 4.45 26.21
CA TYR A 161 -7.74 4.24 24.92
C TYR A 161 -7.72 5.55 24.14
N TYR A 162 -6.58 5.87 23.53
CA TYR A 162 -6.44 7.06 22.69
C TYR A 162 -5.85 6.71 21.33
N SER A 163 -6.40 7.28 20.27
CA SER A 163 -5.76 7.31 18.95
C SER A 163 -4.85 8.53 18.89
N VAL A 164 -3.56 8.32 18.66
CA VAL A 164 -2.54 9.37 18.73
C VAL A 164 -1.83 9.47 17.38
N LEU A 165 -1.69 10.70 16.88
CA LEU A 165 -0.91 11.01 15.68
C LEU A 165 0.36 11.76 16.05
N VAL A 166 1.51 11.25 15.59
CA VAL A 166 2.82 11.86 15.82
C VAL A 166 3.53 12.16 14.49
N LYS A 167 4.46 13.12 14.56
CA LYS A 167 5.45 13.39 13.51
C LYS A 167 6.81 13.65 14.12
N TYR A 168 7.85 13.56 13.31
CA TYR A 168 9.13 14.18 13.65
C TYR A 168 9.12 15.65 13.21
N ASP A 169 9.40 16.56 14.14
CA ASP A 169 9.58 17.97 13.83
C ASP A 169 11.07 18.24 13.58
N GLN A 170 11.41 18.62 12.35
CA GLN A 170 12.79 18.85 11.95
C GLN A 170 13.41 20.08 12.64
N LYS A 171 12.60 21.09 13.01
CA LYS A 171 13.10 22.31 13.65
C LYS A 171 13.37 22.09 15.14
N LEU A 172 12.51 21.31 15.79
CA LEU A 172 12.65 20.99 17.21
C LEU A 172 13.52 19.74 17.44
N GLU A 173 13.96 19.09 16.38
CA GLU A 173 14.74 17.84 16.38
C GLU A 173 14.15 16.75 17.29
N ARG A 174 12.82 16.69 17.37
CA ARG A 174 12.12 15.74 18.23
C ARG A 174 10.80 15.29 17.64
N GLU A 175 10.37 14.12 18.09
CA GLU A 175 9.01 13.67 17.85
C GLU A 175 8.03 14.56 18.61
N VAL A 176 6.95 14.95 17.94
CA VAL A 176 5.87 15.75 18.51
C VAL A 176 4.54 15.08 18.25
N GLU A 177 3.70 15.12 19.27
CA GLU A 177 2.30 14.74 19.18
C GLU A 177 1.52 15.85 18.51
N ILE A 178 0.75 15.49 17.48
CA ILE A 178 -0.10 16.43 16.73
C ILE A 178 -1.52 16.39 17.29
N TYR A 179 -2.05 15.18 17.45
CA TYR A 179 -3.42 14.95 17.89
C TYR A 179 -3.47 13.76 18.84
N ARG A 180 -4.33 13.86 19.84
CA ARG A 180 -4.76 12.75 20.71
C ARG A 180 -6.27 12.78 20.81
N VAL A 181 -6.90 11.67 20.43
CA VAL A 181 -8.36 11.52 20.39
C VAL A 181 -8.74 10.35 21.28
N LYS A 182 -9.61 10.58 22.27
CA LYS A 182 -10.12 9.51 23.13
C LYS A 182 -11.01 8.57 22.32
N LEU A 183 -10.74 7.27 22.40
CA LEU A 183 -11.53 6.21 21.77
C LEU A 183 -12.65 5.76 22.72
N PRO A 184 -13.79 5.28 22.18
CA PRO A 184 -14.93 4.84 22.98
C PRO A 184 -14.69 3.51 23.73
N GLY A 185 -13.57 2.84 23.47
CA GLY A 185 -13.24 1.54 24.04
C GLY A 185 -11.96 0.96 23.44
N PRO A 186 -11.68 -0.33 23.69
CA PRO A 186 -10.49 -1.00 23.16
C PRO A 186 -10.53 -1.03 21.63
N LEU A 187 -9.40 -0.68 21.00
CA LEU A 187 -9.33 -0.65 19.54
C LEU A 187 -9.36 -2.07 18.94
N LYS A 188 -8.57 -3.00 19.49
CA LYS A 188 -8.34 -4.32 18.88
C LYS A 188 -9.56 -5.22 19.05
N LEU A 189 -10.39 -5.31 18.00
CA LEU A 189 -11.58 -6.16 17.97
C LEU A 189 -11.29 -7.52 17.34
N GLY A 190 -10.51 -7.58 16.25
CA GLY A 190 -10.14 -8.82 15.55
C GLY A 190 -8.77 -8.76 14.88
N GLU A 191 -8.74 -8.86 13.55
CA GLU A 191 -7.54 -9.08 12.72
C GLU A 191 -6.47 -7.95 12.82
N GLY A 192 -6.87 -6.74 13.19
CA GLY A 192 -5.97 -5.59 13.39
C GLY A 192 -5.84 -4.66 12.19
N LYS A 193 -5.87 -5.17 10.95
CA LYS A 193 -5.84 -4.32 9.73
C LYS A 193 -7.04 -3.36 9.64
N PRO A 194 -8.30 -3.80 9.78
CA PRO A 194 -9.43 -2.87 9.68
C PRO A 194 -9.44 -1.84 10.82
N GLU A 195 -9.02 -2.24 12.01
CA GLU A 195 -8.85 -1.34 13.15
C GLU A 195 -7.82 -0.26 12.85
N ASN A 196 -6.62 -0.66 12.39
CA ASN A 196 -5.52 0.23 11.97
C ASN A 196 -5.99 1.25 10.94
N GLN A 197 -6.69 0.80 9.90
CA GLN A 197 -7.22 1.69 8.87
C GLN A 197 -8.25 2.67 9.46
N ASN A 198 -9.23 2.19 10.22
CA ASN A 198 -10.33 3.03 10.72
C ASN A 198 -9.88 4.07 11.75
N HIS A 199 -8.99 3.73 12.70
CA HIS A 199 -8.53 4.70 13.70
C HIS A 199 -7.56 5.73 13.12
N ALA A 200 -6.80 5.37 12.08
CA ALA A 200 -5.89 6.28 11.39
C ALA A 200 -6.62 7.16 10.36
N PHE A 201 -7.78 6.71 9.86
CA PHE A 201 -8.51 7.40 8.80
C PHE A 201 -8.86 8.86 9.15
N ILE A 202 -9.20 9.14 10.40
CA ILE A 202 -9.51 10.50 10.89
C ILE A 202 -8.33 11.47 10.78
N PHE A 203 -7.10 10.96 10.71
CA PHE A 203 -5.88 11.76 10.60
C PHE A 203 -5.46 12.04 9.15
N THR A 204 -6.13 11.42 8.18
CA THR A 204 -5.86 11.65 6.75
C THR A 204 -6.39 13.01 6.30
N ARG A 205 -5.75 13.61 5.29
CA ARG A 205 -6.06 14.95 4.74
C ARG A 205 -6.22 14.90 3.22
N GLY A 206 -6.88 15.91 2.66
CA GLY A 206 -7.16 16.04 1.22
C GLY A 206 -8.54 15.52 0.84
N ASP A 207 -8.83 15.49 -0.46
CA ASP A 207 -10.14 15.06 -0.98
C ASP A 207 -10.19 13.54 -1.23
N ALA A 208 -9.02 12.92 -1.39
CA ALA A 208 -8.85 11.51 -1.68
C ALA A 208 -7.95 10.83 -0.65
N VAL A 209 -8.20 9.55 -0.40
CA VAL A 209 -7.34 8.68 0.43
C VAL A 209 -6.96 7.43 -0.36
N GLN A 210 -5.70 7.02 -0.30
CA GLN A 210 -5.27 5.75 -0.87
C GLN A 210 -4.99 4.76 0.26
N THR A 211 -5.53 3.55 0.15
CA THR A 211 -5.27 2.47 1.11
C THR A 211 -4.08 1.65 0.63
N ILE A 212 -3.05 1.54 1.46
CA ILE A 212 -1.79 0.88 1.10
C ILE A 212 -1.49 -0.25 2.08
N ASP A 213 -1.25 -1.45 1.55
CA ASP A 213 -0.76 -2.56 2.33
C ASP A 213 0.75 -2.40 2.61
N MET A 214 1.22 -2.93 3.74
CA MET A 214 2.64 -2.88 4.10
C MET A 214 3.54 -3.63 3.09
N ASN A 215 2.96 -4.47 2.23
CA ASN A 215 3.69 -5.18 1.17
C ASN A 215 3.64 -4.48 -0.21
N GLN A 216 3.15 -3.26 -0.31
CA GLN A 216 3.13 -2.50 -1.56
C GLN A 216 4.37 -1.61 -1.74
N ASP A 217 4.66 -1.25 -2.97
CA ASP A 217 5.74 -0.37 -3.39
C ASP A 217 5.20 0.56 -4.48
N ASN A 218 5.90 1.65 -4.78
CA ASN A 218 5.53 2.51 -5.88
C ASN A 218 6.76 2.94 -6.66
N TYR A 219 6.54 3.39 -7.89
CA TYR A 219 7.59 3.87 -8.79
C TYR A 219 7.42 5.37 -9.03
N PHE A 220 8.53 6.06 -9.28
CA PHE A 220 8.50 7.52 -9.42
C PHE A 220 7.67 7.98 -10.63
N GLU A 221 7.80 7.28 -11.74
CA GLU A 221 7.05 7.48 -12.98
C GLU A 221 5.55 7.22 -12.80
N GLU A 222 5.17 6.27 -11.95
CA GLU A 222 3.77 6.00 -11.62
C GLU A 222 3.21 7.08 -10.69
N ALA A 223 4.01 7.57 -9.75
CA ALA A 223 3.64 8.66 -8.86
C ALA A 223 3.29 9.96 -9.60
N LEU A 224 3.96 10.26 -10.72
CA LEU A 224 3.66 11.41 -11.57
C LEU A 224 2.25 11.33 -12.21
N LYS A 225 1.71 10.11 -12.39
CA LYS A 225 0.39 9.88 -12.99
C LYS A 225 -0.76 10.04 -11.99
N MET A 226 -0.48 10.13 -10.69
CA MET A 226 -1.51 10.24 -9.64
C MET A 226 -2.43 11.44 -9.88
N ARG A 227 -1.91 12.57 -10.38
CA ARG A 227 -2.75 13.73 -10.74
C ARG A 227 -3.82 13.37 -11.77
N ASN A 228 -3.48 12.56 -12.77
CA ASN A 228 -4.42 12.14 -13.81
C ASN A 228 -5.47 11.20 -13.23
N LEU A 229 -5.05 10.28 -12.34
CA LEU A 229 -5.98 9.42 -11.61
C LEU A 229 -6.97 10.22 -10.76
N LEU A 230 -6.51 11.23 -10.01
CA LEU A 230 -7.41 12.02 -9.17
C LEU A 230 -8.45 12.83 -9.98
N GLU A 231 -8.14 13.21 -11.23
CA GLU A 231 -9.12 13.85 -12.11
C GLU A 231 -10.29 12.92 -12.48
N GLU A 232 -10.11 11.60 -12.40
CA GLU A 232 -11.17 10.62 -12.69
C GLU A 232 -12.37 10.75 -11.74
N PHE A 233 -12.17 11.25 -10.51
CA PHE A 233 -13.26 11.59 -9.59
C PHE A 233 -14.21 12.66 -10.15
N LYS A 234 -13.76 13.48 -11.09
CA LYS A 234 -14.59 14.56 -11.66
C LYS A 234 -15.39 14.09 -12.88
N LEU A 235 -14.98 13.00 -13.52
CA LEU A 235 -15.59 12.47 -14.75
C LEU A 235 -16.76 11.53 -14.45
N TYR A 236 -17.73 11.50 -15.36
CA TYR A 236 -18.88 10.60 -15.27
C TYR A 236 -18.56 9.25 -15.93
N TYR A 237 -18.71 8.18 -15.16
CA TYR A 237 -18.51 6.80 -15.62
C TYR A 237 -19.85 6.07 -15.75
N GLY A 238 -20.65 6.52 -16.71
CA GLY A 238 -22.08 6.23 -16.83
C GLY A 238 -22.88 7.36 -16.18
N ILE A 239 -23.81 7.02 -15.28
CA ILE A 239 -24.70 8.00 -14.63
C ILE A 239 -24.08 8.71 -13.41
N ARG A 240 -22.93 8.24 -12.90
CA ARG A 240 -22.33 8.72 -11.66
C ARG A 240 -20.82 8.89 -11.78
N LYS A 241 -20.30 9.87 -11.04
CA LYS A 241 -18.87 10.00 -10.76
C LYS A 241 -18.41 8.87 -9.85
N PRO A 242 -17.15 8.40 -9.97
CA PRO A 242 -16.65 7.33 -9.14
C PRO A 242 -16.46 7.81 -7.71
N THR A 243 -16.57 6.87 -6.77
CA THR A 243 -16.27 7.05 -5.35
C THR A 243 -15.07 6.21 -4.93
N ILE A 244 -14.71 5.20 -5.73
CA ILE A 244 -13.49 4.41 -5.61
C ILE A 244 -12.87 4.30 -7.01
N LEU A 245 -11.60 4.68 -7.12
CA LEU A 245 -10.76 4.51 -8.30
C LEU A 245 -9.85 3.31 -8.11
N GLY A 246 -10.10 2.26 -8.88
CA GLY A 246 -9.29 1.06 -8.89
C GLY A 246 -8.01 1.23 -9.68
N VAL A 247 -6.91 0.67 -9.17
CA VAL A 247 -5.60 0.69 -9.82
C VAL A 247 -5.05 -0.74 -9.88
N ARG A 248 -4.29 -1.06 -10.94
CA ARG A 248 -3.65 -2.37 -11.08
C ARG A 248 -2.42 -2.52 -10.19
N GLU A 249 -2.12 -3.75 -9.81
CA GLU A 249 -0.92 -4.12 -9.06
C GLU A 249 0.05 -4.88 -9.98
N HIS A 250 1.35 -4.67 -9.77
CA HIS A 250 2.43 -5.41 -10.41
C HIS A 250 3.18 -6.26 -9.37
N ILE A 251 3.14 -7.58 -9.53
CA ILE A 251 3.79 -8.51 -8.61
C ILE A 251 5.29 -8.64 -8.95
N PHE A 252 6.13 -7.86 -8.28
CA PHE A 252 7.57 -7.85 -8.57
C PHE A 252 8.34 -9.05 -7.99
N THR A 253 7.70 -9.91 -7.19
CA THR A 253 8.30 -11.16 -6.70
C THR A 253 8.09 -12.35 -7.65
N GLY A 254 7.42 -12.14 -8.80
CA GLY A 254 7.10 -13.21 -9.74
C GLY A 254 8.30 -13.93 -10.37
N SER A 255 9.48 -13.31 -10.41
CA SER A 255 10.69 -13.90 -11.00
C SER A 255 11.49 -14.80 -10.03
N VAL A 256 11.05 -14.95 -8.78
CA VAL A 256 11.82 -15.64 -7.73
C VAL A 256 11.77 -17.17 -7.88
N SER A 257 10.64 -17.72 -8.35
CA SER A 257 10.46 -19.15 -8.54
C SER A 257 9.37 -19.43 -9.58
N SER A 258 9.27 -20.67 -10.07
CA SER A 258 8.18 -21.09 -10.95
C SER A 258 6.81 -20.92 -10.29
N LEU A 259 6.71 -21.25 -8.99
CA LEU A 259 5.48 -21.06 -8.22
C LEU A 259 5.11 -19.57 -8.08
N ALA A 260 6.09 -18.71 -7.80
CA ALA A 260 5.88 -17.27 -7.74
C ALA A 260 5.46 -16.70 -9.10
N TRP A 261 5.98 -17.27 -10.19
CA TRP A 261 5.60 -16.90 -11.55
C TRP A 261 4.13 -17.26 -11.83
N PHE A 262 3.68 -18.46 -11.48
CA PHE A 262 2.27 -18.86 -11.62
C PHE A 262 1.33 -17.96 -10.80
N MET A 263 1.69 -17.68 -9.54
CA MET A 263 0.91 -16.76 -8.70
C MET A 263 0.85 -15.35 -9.28
N SER A 264 1.98 -14.84 -9.78
CA SER A 264 2.05 -13.54 -10.44
C SER A 264 1.15 -13.50 -11.69
N ALA A 265 1.14 -14.56 -12.49
CA ALA A 265 0.27 -14.66 -13.67
C ALA A 265 -1.23 -14.71 -13.31
N GLN A 266 -1.60 -15.46 -12.27
CA GLN A 266 -2.97 -15.50 -11.74
C GLN A 266 -3.43 -14.12 -11.28
N GLU A 267 -2.60 -13.46 -10.46
CA GLU A 267 -2.88 -12.10 -9.97
C GLU A 267 -2.95 -11.10 -11.13
N MET A 268 -2.04 -11.16 -12.10
CA MET A 268 -2.05 -10.29 -13.27
C MET A 268 -3.37 -10.42 -14.05
N SER A 269 -3.89 -11.64 -14.23
CA SER A 269 -5.19 -11.87 -14.87
C SER A 269 -6.33 -11.23 -14.09
N PHE A 270 -6.34 -11.38 -12.77
CA PHE A 270 -7.35 -10.78 -11.91
C PHE A 270 -7.30 -9.25 -11.94
N VAL A 271 -6.14 -8.65 -11.68
CA VAL A 271 -5.97 -7.18 -11.55
C VAL A 271 -6.03 -6.41 -12.87
N THR A 272 -6.14 -7.10 -14.00
CA THR A 272 -6.34 -6.50 -15.32
C THR A 272 -7.67 -6.93 -15.93
N LEU A 273 -7.70 -8.06 -16.65
CA LEU A 273 -8.88 -8.55 -17.36
C LEU A 273 -10.08 -8.73 -16.43
N GLY A 274 -9.88 -9.34 -15.27
CA GLY A 274 -10.93 -9.51 -14.26
C GLY A 274 -11.50 -8.18 -13.79
N GLN A 275 -10.67 -7.32 -13.19
CA GLN A 275 -11.08 -6.03 -12.67
C GLN A 275 -11.70 -5.11 -13.74
N ARG A 276 -11.18 -5.15 -14.97
CA ARG A 276 -11.72 -4.40 -16.12
C ARG A 276 -13.17 -4.80 -16.38
N VAL A 277 -13.43 -6.10 -16.56
CA VAL A 277 -14.78 -6.62 -16.87
C VAL A 277 -15.73 -6.40 -15.69
N LEU A 278 -15.25 -6.60 -14.46
CA LEU A 278 -16.02 -6.30 -13.24
C LEU A 278 -16.41 -4.82 -13.14
N ALA A 279 -15.52 -3.89 -13.52
CA ALA A 279 -15.81 -2.46 -13.50
C ALA A 279 -16.71 -2.03 -14.66
N ASN A 280 -16.47 -2.56 -15.86
CA ASN A 280 -17.20 -2.25 -17.07
C ASN A 280 -17.12 -3.41 -18.07
N PRO A 281 -18.24 -4.01 -18.53
CA PRO A 281 -19.62 -3.51 -18.41
C PRO A 281 -20.37 -4.01 -17.17
N LEU A 282 -19.84 -4.93 -16.36
CA LEU A 282 -20.65 -5.62 -15.34
C LEU A 282 -21.00 -4.72 -14.14
N LYS A 283 -20.21 -3.68 -13.88
CA LYS A 283 -20.43 -2.71 -12.78
C LYS A 283 -20.58 -3.40 -11.40
N ILE A 284 -19.84 -4.47 -11.15
CA ILE A 284 -19.84 -5.21 -9.88
C ILE A 284 -18.47 -5.25 -9.21
N ARG A 285 -17.50 -4.47 -9.73
CA ARG A 285 -16.20 -4.30 -9.08
C ARG A 285 -16.39 -3.79 -7.65
N MET A 286 -15.72 -4.44 -6.72
CA MET A 286 -15.62 -4.03 -5.32
C MET A 286 -14.19 -3.59 -4.99
N HIS A 287 -13.96 -3.18 -3.75
CA HIS A 287 -12.61 -2.96 -3.23
C HIS A 287 -12.04 -4.28 -2.72
N TYR A 288 -10.88 -4.71 -3.20
CA TYR A 288 -10.31 -6.03 -2.85
C TYR A 288 -9.00 -5.90 -2.05
N GLY A 289 -8.82 -4.84 -1.26
CA GLY A 289 -7.54 -4.57 -0.57
C GLY A 289 -6.40 -4.18 -1.53
N HIS A 290 -6.77 -3.76 -2.73
CA HIS A 290 -5.87 -3.24 -3.77
C HIS A 290 -5.54 -1.76 -3.47
N PRO A 291 -4.57 -1.11 -4.15
CA PRO A 291 -4.17 0.27 -3.88
C PRO A 291 -5.20 1.29 -4.38
N ASP A 292 -6.48 1.03 -4.16
CA ASP A 292 -7.58 1.86 -4.61
C ASP A 292 -7.53 3.22 -3.91
N VAL A 293 -7.96 4.23 -4.65
CA VAL A 293 -8.11 5.60 -4.15
C VAL A 293 -9.60 5.86 -3.91
N PHE A 294 -9.94 6.35 -2.72
CA PHE A 294 -11.30 6.61 -2.29
C PHE A 294 -11.59 8.11 -2.22
N ASP A 295 -12.82 8.50 -2.53
CA ASP A 295 -13.35 9.81 -2.14
C ASP A 295 -13.44 9.87 -0.62
N ARG A 296 -12.53 10.63 0.01
CA ARG A 296 -12.40 10.64 1.46
C ARG A 296 -13.67 11.16 2.13
N PHE A 297 -14.28 12.22 1.60
CA PHE A 297 -15.47 12.82 2.21
C PHE A 297 -16.68 11.90 2.15
N TRP A 298 -16.80 11.14 1.06
CA TRP A 298 -17.85 10.15 0.92
C TRP A 298 -17.72 9.05 1.99
N PHE A 299 -16.52 8.49 2.19
CA PHE A 299 -16.29 7.38 3.12
C PHE A 299 -16.22 7.79 4.60
N LEU A 300 -15.72 8.99 4.92
CA LEU A 300 -15.55 9.49 6.30
C LEU A 300 -16.83 9.44 7.13
N THR A 301 -17.98 9.70 6.51
CA THR A 301 -19.28 9.75 7.18
C THR A 301 -20.10 8.46 7.04
N ARG A 302 -19.53 7.40 6.43
CA ARG A 302 -20.29 6.21 6.01
C ARG A 302 -19.77 4.89 6.55
N GLY A 303 -18.99 4.90 7.62
CA GLY A 303 -18.52 3.68 8.29
C GLY A 303 -17.12 3.25 7.89
N GLY A 304 -16.33 4.13 7.28
CA GLY A 304 -14.91 3.90 7.01
C GLY A 304 -14.64 3.07 5.76
N ILE A 305 -13.41 2.59 5.67
CA ILE A 305 -12.83 1.94 4.48
C ILE A 305 -12.58 0.44 4.67
N SER A 306 -12.98 -0.11 5.81
CA SER A 306 -12.94 -1.55 6.10
C SER A 306 -13.82 -1.89 7.30
N LYS A 307 -14.22 -3.16 7.41
CA LYS A 307 -15.14 -3.63 8.45
C LYS A 307 -14.42 -4.47 9.51
N ALA A 308 -14.20 -3.89 10.68
CA ALA A 308 -13.62 -4.59 11.82
C ALA A 308 -14.61 -5.58 12.45
N SER A 309 -14.12 -6.76 12.81
CA SER A 309 -14.91 -7.79 13.50
C SER A 309 -13.99 -8.84 14.11
N LYS A 310 -14.44 -9.45 15.21
CA LYS A 310 -13.63 -10.37 16.04
C LYS A 310 -13.45 -11.77 15.44
N VAL A 311 -14.46 -12.26 14.71
CA VAL A 311 -14.54 -13.66 14.25
C VAL A 311 -14.96 -13.75 12.79
N ILE A 312 -15.94 -12.94 12.39
CA ILE A 312 -16.50 -12.93 11.03
C ILE A 312 -15.93 -11.78 10.20
N ASN A 313 -16.03 -11.81 8.88
CA ASN A 313 -15.52 -10.80 7.93
C ASN A 313 -14.00 -10.78 7.80
N ILE A 314 -13.37 -11.96 7.63
CA ILE A 314 -11.93 -12.12 7.39
C ILE A 314 -11.45 -11.32 6.16
N SER A 315 -12.32 -11.12 5.16
CA SER A 315 -12.07 -10.22 4.03
C SER A 315 -12.68 -8.84 4.32
N GLU A 316 -12.05 -8.08 5.21
CA GLU A 316 -12.58 -6.82 5.75
C GLU A 316 -12.71 -5.70 4.69
N ASP A 317 -11.81 -5.69 3.71
CA ASP A 317 -11.68 -4.62 2.71
C ASP A 317 -12.89 -4.60 1.77
N ILE A 318 -13.43 -5.77 1.41
CA ILE A 318 -14.53 -5.90 0.44
C ILE A 318 -15.83 -5.24 0.89
N PHE A 319 -16.01 -5.14 2.21
CA PHE A 319 -17.18 -4.49 2.78
C PHE A 319 -17.22 -2.99 2.50
N ALA A 320 -16.07 -2.34 2.25
CA ALA A 320 -16.05 -0.97 1.76
C ALA A 320 -16.66 -0.88 0.36
N GLY A 321 -16.35 -1.85 -0.51
CA GLY A 321 -16.96 -1.98 -1.84
C GLY A 321 -18.47 -2.28 -1.78
N PHE A 322 -18.90 -3.16 -0.87
CA PHE A 322 -20.32 -3.43 -0.67
C PHE A 322 -21.08 -2.20 -0.20
N ASN A 323 -20.56 -1.50 0.82
CA ASN A 323 -21.15 -0.28 1.35
C ASN A 323 -21.19 0.84 0.30
N CYS A 324 -20.12 0.97 -0.48
CA CYS A 324 -20.04 1.84 -1.65
C CYS A 324 -21.21 1.59 -2.60
N THR A 325 -21.32 0.36 -3.11
CA THR A 325 -22.35 -0.03 -4.08
C THR A 325 -23.76 0.11 -3.52
N LEU A 326 -23.99 -0.34 -2.29
CA LEU A 326 -25.31 -0.26 -1.63
C LEU A 326 -25.80 1.18 -1.47
N ARG A 327 -24.90 2.13 -1.23
CA ARG A 327 -25.24 3.56 -1.10
C ARG A 327 -25.16 4.31 -2.44
N GLY A 328 -25.00 3.58 -3.53
CA GLY A 328 -25.01 4.14 -4.87
C GLY A 328 -23.69 4.79 -5.31
N GLY A 329 -22.57 4.50 -4.63
CA GLY A 329 -21.25 4.81 -5.16
C GLY A 329 -20.96 4.03 -6.45
N ASN A 330 -19.90 4.45 -7.14
CA ASN A 330 -19.45 3.84 -8.40
C ASN A 330 -17.97 3.50 -8.28
N VAL A 331 -17.61 2.30 -8.69
CA VAL A 331 -16.26 1.75 -8.55
C VAL A 331 -15.68 1.54 -9.94
N THR A 332 -14.64 2.28 -10.29
CA THR A 332 -13.97 2.22 -11.61
C THR A 332 -12.63 1.50 -11.51
N HIS A 333 -11.99 1.25 -12.66
CA HIS A 333 -10.69 0.61 -12.74
C HIS A 333 -9.85 1.24 -13.86
N HIS A 334 -8.61 1.60 -13.55
CA HIS A 334 -7.71 2.36 -14.41
C HIS A 334 -6.35 1.65 -14.50
N GLU A 335 -5.95 1.26 -15.72
CA GLU A 335 -4.76 0.42 -15.94
C GLU A 335 -3.51 1.21 -16.39
N TYR A 336 -3.64 2.50 -16.70
CA TYR A 336 -2.50 3.32 -17.13
C TYR A 336 -1.52 3.67 -15.99
N ILE A 337 -1.96 3.49 -14.74
CA ILE A 337 -1.18 3.63 -13.52
C ILE A 337 -1.13 2.28 -12.80
N GLN A 338 -0.02 1.99 -12.10
CA GLN A 338 0.14 0.77 -11.32
C GLN A 338 0.97 1.00 -10.06
N VAL A 339 0.85 0.09 -9.09
CA VAL A 339 1.75 0.02 -7.93
C VAL A 339 2.44 -1.35 -7.87
N GLY A 340 3.60 -1.44 -7.23
CA GLY A 340 4.25 -2.71 -6.95
C GLY A 340 3.60 -3.43 -5.77
N LYS A 341 3.56 -4.76 -5.78
CA LYS A 341 3.19 -5.58 -4.62
C LYS A 341 4.10 -6.79 -4.47
N GLY A 342 4.58 -6.98 -3.24
CA GLY A 342 5.33 -8.16 -2.85
C GLY A 342 4.37 -9.28 -2.44
N ARG A 343 4.54 -10.45 -3.03
CA ARG A 343 3.80 -11.66 -2.65
C ARG A 343 4.75 -12.72 -2.12
N ASP A 344 4.22 -13.54 -1.22
CA ASP A 344 4.89 -14.72 -0.71
C ASP A 344 5.17 -15.71 -1.84
N VAL A 345 6.33 -16.38 -1.75
CA VAL A 345 6.85 -17.26 -2.81
C VAL A 345 6.84 -18.73 -2.41
N GLY A 346 6.52 -19.03 -1.15
CA GLY A 346 6.45 -20.38 -0.60
C GLY A 346 5.05 -20.99 -0.72
N LEU A 347 4.99 -22.28 -1.08
CA LEU A 347 3.72 -23.01 -1.26
C LEU A 347 2.80 -22.95 -0.04
N ASN A 348 3.35 -23.15 1.16
CA ASN A 348 2.56 -23.10 2.39
C ASN A 348 1.96 -21.70 2.62
N GLN A 349 2.72 -20.64 2.35
CA GLN A 349 2.25 -19.26 2.51
C GLN A 349 1.16 -18.92 1.49
N ILE A 350 1.37 -19.33 0.24
CA ILE A 350 0.38 -19.18 -0.84
C ILE A 350 -0.92 -19.93 -0.50
N SER A 351 -0.82 -21.17 -0.02
CA SER A 351 -1.97 -21.97 0.38
C SER A 351 -2.75 -21.32 1.54
N MET A 352 -2.05 -20.79 2.55
CA MET A 352 -2.70 -20.04 3.63
C MET A 352 -3.39 -18.77 3.14
N PHE A 353 -2.81 -18.05 2.18
CA PHE A 353 -3.43 -16.88 1.56
C PHE A 353 -4.73 -17.26 0.83
N GLU A 354 -4.69 -18.28 -0.04
CA GLU A 354 -5.86 -18.74 -0.79
C GLU A 354 -6.95 -19.26 0.17
N ALA A 355 -6.57 -19.97 1.24
CA ALA A 355 -7.50 -20.41 2.28
C ALA A 355 -8.15 -19.22 3.00
N LYS A 356 -7.41 -18.14 3.26
CA LYS A 356 -7.96 -16.89 3.84
C LYS A 356 -8.98 -16.25 2.90
N VAL A 357 -8.68 -16.16 1.61
CA VAL A 357 -9.59 -15.59 0.60
C VAL A 357 -10.86 -16.44 0.45
N ALA A 358 -10.72 -17.77 0.38
CA ALA A 358 -11.85 -18.69 0.27
C ALA A 358 -12.76 -18.63 1.51
N SER A 359 -12.17 -18.65 2.71
CA SER A 359 -12.91 -18.56 3.98
C SER A 359 -13.65 -17.24 4.10
N GLY A 360 -12.99 -16.13 3.78
CA GLY A 360 -13.61 -14.81 3.78
C GLY A 360 -14.77 -14.68 2.78
N ASN A 361 -14.71 -15.33 1.61
CA ASN A 361 -15.84 -15.41 0.69
C ASN A 361 -16.99 -16.26 1.23
N GLY A 362 -16.69 -17.37 1.92
CA GLY A 362 -17.69 -18.18 2.61
C GLY A 362 -18.47 -17.36 3.65
N GLU A 363 -17.77 -16.53 4.43
CA GLU A 363 -18.40 -15.64 5.41
C GLU A 363 -19.25 -14.54 4.77
N GLN A 364 -18.84 -14.03 3.60
CA GLN A 364 -19.61 -13.02 2.87
C GLN A 364 -21.01 -13.54 2.51
N VAL A 365 -21.18 -14.83 2.20
CA VAL A 365 -22.49 -15.46 1.91
C VAL A 365 -23.48 -15.23 3.05
N LEU A 366 -23.00 -15.28 4.29
CA LEU A 366 -23.82 -15.12 5.49
C LEU A 366 -24.03 -13.63 5.86
N SER A 367 -23.41 -12.71 5.13
CA SER A 367 -23.46 -11.29 5.47
C SER A 367 -24.76 -10.63 5.03
N ARG A 368 -25.27 -9.73 5.89
CA ARG A 368 -26.40 -8.85 5.54
C ARG A 368 -26.10 -7.95 4.34
N ASP A 369 -24.83 -7.67 4.08
CA ASP A 369 -24.39 -6.82 2.99
C ASP A 369 -24.60 -7.51 1.64
N VAL A 370 -24.22 -8.78 1.51
CA VAL A 370 -24.51 -9.61 0.32
C VAL A 370 -26.01 -9.80 0.13
N TYR A 371 -26.77 -10.08 1.21
CA TYR A 371 -28.24 -10.17 1.14
C TYR A 371 -28.86 -8.89 0.56
N ARG A 372 -28.43 -7.71 1.02
CA ARG A 372 -28.91 -6.42 0.52
C ARG A 372 -28.47 -6.14 -0.91
N LEU A 373 -27.26 -6.55 -1.31
CA LEU A 373 -26.78 -6.41 -2.67
C LEU A 373 -27.64 -7.23 -3.63
N GLY A 374 -27.95 -8.48 -3.28
CA GLY A 374 -28.82 -9.35 -4.08
C GLY A 374 -30.21 -8.75 -4.36
N HIS A 375 -30.75 -7.94 -3.45
CA HIS A 375 -32.03 -7.25 -3.64
C HIS A 375 -31.94 -5.96 -4.47
N ARG A 376 -30.74 -5.41 -4.69
CA ARG A 376 -30.54 -4.12 -5.37
C ARG A 376 -29.88 -4.23 -6.74
N LEU A 377 -29.21 -5.34 -7.02
CA LEU A 377 -28.64 -5.61 -8.34
C LEU A 377 -29.74 -6.15 -9.27
N ASP A 378 -29.73 -5.73 -10.53
CA ASP A 378 -30.54 -6.38 -11.56
C ASP A 378 -30.07 -7.81 -11.80
N PHE A 379 -30.87 -8.59 -12.52
CA PHE A 379 -30.62 -10.02 -12.76
C PHE A 379 -29.20 -10.30 -13.31
N PHE A 380 -28.74 -9.53 -14.30
CA PHE A 380 -27.43 -9.76 -14.91
C PHE A 380 -26.28 -9.40 -13.98
N ARG A 381 -26.39 -8.29 -13.25
CA ARG A 381 -25.37 -7.90 -12.26
C ARG A 381 -25.37 -8.83 -11.06
N MET A 382 -26.53 -9.31 -10.62
CA MET A 382 -26.65 -10.30 -9.55
C MET A 382 -25.99 -11.63 -9.96
N LEU A 383 -26.29 -12.12 -11.17
CA LEU A 383 -25.67 -13.33 -11.71
C LEU A 383 -24.16 -13.18 -11.82
N SER A 384 -23.71 -12.03 -12.35
CA SER A 384 -22.29 -11.70 -12.44
C SER A 384 -21.63 -11.71 -11.07
N PHE A 385 -22.24 -11.02 -10.09
CA PHE A 385 -21.73 -10.94 -8.72
C PHE A 385 -21.65 -12.33 -8.07
N PHE A 386 -22.66 -13.17 -8.28
CA PHE A 386 -22.65 -14.55 -7.81
C PHE A 386 -21.45 -15.32 -8.38
N TYR A 387 -21.27 -15.33 -9.71
CA TYR A 387 -20.20 -16.12 -10.33
C TYR A 387 -18.78 -15.61 -10.03
N THR A 388 -18.61 -14.31 -9.77
CA THR A 388 -17.28 -13.71 -9.56
C THR A 388 -16.90 -13.56 -8.10
N THR A 389 -17.83 -13.80 -7.16
CA THR A 389 -17.59 -13.61 -5.72
C THR A 389 -18.04 -14.87 -4.99
N VAL A 390 -19.24 -14.86 -4.41
CA VAL A 390 -19.69 -15.92 -3.50
C VAL A 390 -19.84 -17.30 -4.14
N GLY A 391 -20.30 -17.36 -5.39
CA GLY A 391 -20.52 -18.59 -6.14
C GLY A 391 -19.24 -19.18 -6.73
N PHE A 392 -18.18 -18.39 -6.92
CA PHE A 392 -16.91 -18.85 -7.50
C PHE A 392 -16.34 -20.04 -6.72
N PHE A 393 -16.22 -19.89 -5.40
CA PHE A 393 -15.62 -20.92 -4.53
C PHE A 393 -16.53 -22.14 -4.39
N PHE A 394 -17.85 -21.94 -4.33
CA PHE A 394 -18.81 -23.05 -4.32
C PHE A 394 -18.73 -23.88 -5.60
N ASN A 395 -18.75 -23.22 -6.76
CA ASN A 395 -18.63 -23.88 -8.06
C ASN A 395 -17.28 -24.59 -8.21
N THR A 396 -16.20 -23.95 -7.77
CA THR A 396 -14.85 -24.56 -7.79
C THR A 396 -14.80 -25.83 -6.94
N MET A 397 -15.38 -25.82 -5.74
CA MET A 397 -15.48 -27.01 -4.89
C MET A 397 -16.24 -28.14 -5.61
N MET A 398 -17.39 -27.84 -6.24
CA MET A 398 -18.18 -28.83 -6.97
C MET A 398 -17.41 -29.43 -8.16
N ILE A 399 -16.66 -28.61 -8.89
CA ILE A 399 -15.79 -29.07 -9.98
C ILE A 399 -14.72 -30.01 -9.44
N VAL A 400 -14.02 -29.62 -8.37
CA VAL A 400 -12.96 -30.45 -7.75
C VAL A 400 -13.52 -31.79 -7.27
N LEU A 401 -14.68 -31.80 -6.61
CA LEU A 401 -15.34 -33.04 -6.16
C LEU A 401 -15.74 -33.93 -7.34
N THR A 402 -16.23 -33.33 -8.43
CA THR A 402 -16.61 -34.07 -9.65
C THR A 402 -15.39 -34.71 -10.30
N VAL A 403 -14.28 -33.97 -10.42
CA VAL A 403 -13.02 -34.50 -10.94
C VAL A 403 -12.49 -35.62 -10.04
N TYR A 404 -12.57 -35.45 -8.71
CA TYR A 404 -12.15 -36.48 -7.76
C TYR A 404 -12.98 -37.75 -7.91
N ALA A 405 -14.31 -37.63 -7.92
CA ALA A 405 -15.22 -38.75 -8.14
C ALA A 405 -14.98 -39.43 -9.50
N PHE A 406 -14.72 -38.66 -10.55
CA PHE A 406 -14.38 -39.19 -11.87
C PHE A 406 -13.07 -39.98 -11.86
N LEU A 407 -12.01 -39.45 -11.25
CA LEU A 407 -10.70 -40.12 -11.17
C LEU A 407 -10.78 -41.41 -10.34
N TRP A 408 -11.44 -41.37 -9.18
CA TRP A 408 -11.64 -42.57 -8.36
C TRP A 408 -12.56 -43.58 -9.00
N GLY A 409 -13.61 -43.13 -9.70
CA GLY A 409 -14.46 -44.00 -10.51
C GLY A 409 -13.68 -44.70 -11.62
N ARG A 410 -12.80 -43.97 -12.32
CA ARG A 410 -11.91 -44.55 -13.35
C ARG A 410 -10.93 -45.55 -12.76
N LEU A 411 -10.31 -45.23 -11.62
CA LEU A 411 -9.41 -46.14 -10.93
C LEU A 411 -10.15 -47.40 -10.47
N TYR A 412 -11.35 -47.24 -9.90
CA TYR A 412 -12.20 -48.36 -9.49
C TYR A 412 -12.52 -49.27 -10.68
N LEU A 413 -13.01 -48.71 -11.80
CA LEU A 413 -13.31 -49.48 -13.01
C LEU A 413 -12.07 -50.19 -13.58
N ALA A 414 -10.89 -49.55 -13.55
CA ALA A 414 -9.65 -50.16 -14.03
C ALA A 414 -9.16 -51.31 -13.13
N LEU A 415 -9.45 -51.26 -11.82
CA LEU A 415 -9.07 -52.28 -10.86
C LEU A 415 -10.13 -53.39 -10.70
N SER A 416 -11.39 -53.12 -11.02
CA SER A 416 -12.50 -54.06 -10.84
C SER A 416 -12.68 -55.06 -11.99
N GLY A 417 -12.00 -54.86 -13.12
CA GLY A 417 -12.15 -55.67 -14.33
C GLY A 417 -13.22 -55.16 -15.28
#